data_AF-A0A077R2I2-F1
#
_entry.id   AF-A0A077R2I2-F1
#
_cell.length_a   1.000
_cell.length_b   1.000
_cell.length_c   1.000
_cell.angle_alpha   90.00
_cell.angle_beta   90.00
_cell.angle_gamma   90.00
#
_symmetry.space_group_name_H-M   'P 1'
#
loop_
_entity.id
_entity.type
_entity.pdbx_description
1 polymer ?
#
loop_
_entity_poly.entity_id
_entity_poly.type
_entity_poly.pdbx_seq_one_letter_code
_entity_poly.pdbx_strand_id
1 'polypeptide(L)'
;MKAFRTRHCGDCGVCRVGFDHHCAWFDNDVTAPATLSSFVGFLLSIPPLYTLGLGPLFPTAWRTLKRISNFAKSDLEIRSRWWNKWYSWVGGPAFRWILGFGLGTKKWSDMTKAERLPHESVRAPILVALGAVFVFVAIGLAASSLTNLKSGRLTIDVERSKAYWKLEQQMEKLQKTTSGRDHERSAALQRKMDSLAPAQHFRVTWKDNRSGEEKEKIVVLSIQEGLLSHGTPWVNIQRFLGSGNPSGSAPRPAWSLSDSALRKVLQKASIMLPDLDH
;
A
#
# COMPACT_ATOMS: atom_id res chain seq x y z
N MET A 1 21.55 -15.95 9.03
CA MET A 1 20.29 -15.33 9.52
C MET A 1 20.01 -14.07 8.71
N LYS A 2 18.73 -13.75 8.44
CA LYS A 2 18.36 -12.50 7.76
C LYS A 2 18.30 -11.36 8.78
N ALA A 3 18.80 -10.18 8.42
CA ALA A 3 18.68 -9.00 9.28
C ALA A 3 17.21 -8.60 9.49
N PHE A 4 16.93 -7.83 10.54
CA PHE A 4 15.60 -7.33 10.86
C PHE A 4 14.97 -6.64 9.63
N ARG A 5 13.70 -6.98 9.34
CA ARG A 5 12.96 -6.52 8.14
C ARG A 5 13.66 -6.71 6.78
N THR A 6 14.58 -7.67 6.66
CA THR A 6 15.15 -8.01 5.36
C THR A 6 14.26 -9.01 4.63
N ARG A 7 13.89 -8.69 3.38
CA ARG A 7 13.07 -9.56 2.51
C ARG A 7 13.73 -9.69 1.15
N HIS A 8 13.46 -10.80 0.46
CA HIS A 8 13.90 -11.02 -0.91
C HIS A 8 12.79 -10.56 -1.85
N CYS A 9 13.11 -9.67 -2.78
CA CYS A 9 12.19 -9.29 -3.85
C CYS A 9 12.29 -10.32 -4.97
N GLY A 10 11.17 -10.94 -5.35
CA GLY A 10 11.14 -11.92 -6.43
C GLY A 10 11.39 -11.29 -7.80
N ASP A 11 10.90 -10.07 -8.01
CA ASP A 11 11.02 -9.37 -9.30
C ASP A 11 12.45 -8.86 -9.53
N CYS A 12 13.09 -8.29 -8.51
CA CYS A 12 14.46 -7.81 -8.60
C CYS A 12 15.53 -8.88 -8.30
N GLY A 13 15.15 -10.03 -7.75
CA GLY A 13 16.08 -11.12 -7.41
C GLY A 13 17.09 -10.81 -6.28
N VAL A 14 16.84 -9.78 -5.46
CA VAL A 14 17.77 -9.32 -4.43
C VAL A 14 17.12 -9.17 -3.05
N CYS A 15 17.93 -9.30 -2.00
CA CYS A 15 17.50 -9.05 -0.62
C CYS A 15 17.60 -7.57 -0.27
N ARG A 16 16.52 -6.99 0.27
CA ARG A 16 16.41 -5.59 0.68
C ARG A 16 16.11 -5.47 2.17
N VAL A 17 16.85 -4.61 2.86
CA VAL A 17 16.57 -4.21 4.25
C VAL A 17 15.42 -3.21 4.26
N GLY A 18 14.46 -3.38 5.18
CA GLY A 18 13.31 -2.49 5.27
C GLY A 18 12.45 -2.51 4.00
N PHE A 19 12.35 -3.66 3.36
CA PHE A 19 11.54 -3.84 2.15
C PHE A 19 10.07 -3.51 2.42
N ASP A 20 9.46 -2.66 1.60
CA ASP A 20 8.04 -2.30 1.67
C ASP A 20 7.23 -3.05 0.60
N HIS A 21 7.54 -2.83 -0.67
CA HIS A 21 6.98 -3.52 -1.84
C HIS A 21 7.85 -3.29 -3.07
N HIS A 22 7.68 -4.11 -4.09
CA HIS A 22 8.16 -3.81 -5.43
C HIS A 22 7.11 -2.97 -6.15
N CYS A 23 7.49 -1.81 -6.69
CA CYS A 23 6.55 -0.92 -7.36
C CYS A 23 6.82 -0.91 -8.87
N ALA A 24 5.93 -1.55 -9.64
CA ALA A 24 6.05 -1.62 -11.09
C ALA A 24 6.06 -0.23 -11.77
N TRP A 25 5.43 0.77 -11.16
CA TRP A 25 5.42 2.15 -11.69
C TRP A 25 6.77 2.86 -11.55
N PHE A 26 7.59 2.44 -10.59
CA PHE A 26 8.92 2.99 -10.34
C PHE A 26 10.04 2.08 -10.88
N ASP A 27 9.67 0.89 -11.36
CA ASP A 27 10.59 -0.18 -11.76
C ASP A 27 11.69 -0.42 -10.70
N ASN A 28 11.29 -0.37 -9.42
CA ASN A 28 12.24 -0.44 -8.32
C ASN A 28 11.56 -0.89 -7.01
N ASP A 29 12.38 -1.40 -6.10
CA ASP A 29 11.97 -1.73 -4.75
C ASP A 29 11.79 -0.46 -3.91
N VAL A 30 10.61 -0.34 -3.30
CA VAL A 30 10.36 0.64 -2.24
C VAL A 30 10.91 0.07 -0.95
N THR A 31 11.90 0.74 -0.38
CA THR A 31 12.61 0.32 0.82
C THR A 31 12.69 1.49 1.80
N ALA A 32 12.46 1.22 3.08
CA ALA A 32 12.52 2.21 4.15
C ALA A 32 13.83 3.03 4.16
N PRO A 33 15.03 2.44 3.96
CA PRO A 33 16.27 3.20 4.03
C PRO A 33 16.53 4.16 2.86
N ALA A 34 16.02 3.87 1.67
CA ALA A 34 16.48 4.55 0.45
C ALA A 34 15.36 5.23 -0.33
N THR A 35 14.25 4.54 -0.59
CA THR A 35 13.27 4.95 -1.61
C THR A 35 11.89 5.26 -1.05
N LEU A 36 11.58 4.86 0.19
CA LEU A 36 10.28 5.08 0.82
C LEU A 36 9.93 6.57 0.96
N SER A 37 10.88 7.41 1.37
CA SER A 37 10.65 8.85 1.52
C SER A 37 10.33 9.50 0.17
N SER A 38 11.11 9.17 -0.88
CA SER A 38 10.86 9.64 -2.24
C SER A 38 9.53 9.13 -2.80
N PHE A 39 9.17 7.88 -2.53
CA PHE A 39 7.88 7.30 -2.93
C PHE A 39 6.71 8.05 -2.31
N VAL A 40 6.71 8.25 -0.98
CA VAL A 40 5.65 9.00 -0.30
C VAL A 40 5.62 10.46 -0.76
N GLY A 41 6.79 11.09 -0.92
CA GLY A 41 6.90 12.45 -1.46
C GLY A 41 6.30 12.60 -2.85
N PHE A 42 6.56 11.63 -3.74
CA PHE A 42 5.95 11.59 -5.07
C PHE A 42 4.42 11.45 -4.99
N LEU A 43 3.90 10.53 -4.18
CA LEU A 43 2.44 10.37 -4.05
C LEU A 43 1.77 11.65 -3.54
N LEU A 44 2.40 12.36 -2.60
CA LEU A 44 1.90 13.62 -2.06
C LEU A 44 2.06 14.80 -3.03
N SER A 45 2.98 14.74 -3.99
CA SER A 45 3.16 15.80 -4.99
C SER A 45 2.18 15.71 -6.17
N ILE A 46 1.62 14.52 -6.45
CA ILE A 46 0.66 14.34 -7.55
C ILE A 46 -0.58 15.26 -7.42
N PRO A 47 -1.32 15.31 -6.29
CA PRO A 47 -2.52 16.16 -6.18
C PRO A 47 -2.26 17.66 -6.41
N PRO A 48 -1.23 18.30 -5.82
CA PRO A 48 -0.96 19.71 -6.09
C PRO A 48 -0.47 19.93 -7.52
N LEU A 49 0.40 19.07 -8.06
CA LEU A 49 0.85 19.19 -9.46
C LEU A 49 -0.31 19.05 -10.46
N TYR A 50 -1.22 18.10 -10.22
CA TYR A 50 -2.45 17.96 -11.01
C TYR A 50 -3.31 19.22 -10.93
N THR A 51 -3.51 19.76 -9.72
CA THR A 51 -4.34 20.95 -9.51
C THR A 51 -3.75 22.17 -10.21
N LEU A 52 -2.42 22.36 -10.12
CA LEU A 52 -1.72 23.45 -10.79
C LEU A 52 -1.70 23.28 -12.31
N GLY A 53 -1.45 22.08 -12.81
CA GLY A 53 -1.31 21.81 -14.24
C GLY A 53 -2.63 21.70 -15.00
N LEU A 54 -3.65 21.06 -14.41
CA LEU A 54 -4.94 20.79 -15.06
C LEU A 54 -6.11 21.59 -14.48
N GLY A 55 -5.93 22.24 -13.33
CA GLY A 55 -6.95 23.10 -12.72
C GLY A 55 -7.47 24.20 -13.66
N PRO A 56 -6.62 24.96 -14.37
CA PRO A 56 -7.08 25.97 -15.32
C PRO A 56 -7.93 25.41 -16.48
N LEU A 57 -7.77 24.12 -16.82
CA LEU A 57 -8.55 23.46 -17.86
C LEU A 57 -9.91 22.98 -17.37
N PHE A 58 -10.11 22.84 -16.04
CA PHE A 58 -11.31 22.26 -15.47
C PHE A 58 -12.61 22.96 -15.91
N PRO A 59 -12.73 24.32 -15.92
CA PRO A 59 -13.95 24.98 -16.35
C PRO A 59 -14.30 24.70 -17.82
N THR A 60 -13.29 24.62 -18.69
CA THR A 60 -13.47 24.34 -20.13
C THR A 60 -13.80 22.87 -20.36
N ALA A 61 -13.10 21.97 -19.67
CA ALA A 61 -13.37 20.54 -19.67
C ALA A 61 -14.82 20.25 -19.22
N TRP A 62 -15.26 20.86 -18.12
CA TRP A 62 -16.59 20.68 -17.57
C TRP A 62 -17.70 21.20 -18.49
N ARG A 63 -17.51 22.38 -19.11
CA ARG A 63 -18.44 22.92 -20.11
C ARG A 63 -18.55 21.99 -21.32
N THR A 64 -17.42 21.53 -21.86
CA THR A 64 -17.38 20.62 -23.00
C THR A 64 -18.04 19.27 -22.66
N LEU A 65 -17.75 18.72 -21.48
CA LEU A 65 -18.38 17.50 -20.98
C LEU A 65 -19.91 17.63 -20.92
N LYS A 66 -20.41 18.73 -20.34
CA LYS A 66 -21.85 19.00 -20.28
C LYS A 66 -22.48 19.13 -21.66
N ARG A 67 -21.84 19.85 -22.59
CA ARG A 67 -22.34 20.02 -23.97
C ARG A 67 -22.45 18.69 -24.70
N ILE A 68 -21.37 17.90 -24.72
CA ILE A 68 -21.37 16.56 -25.36
C ILE A 68 -22.38 15.64 -24.69
N SER A 69 -22.48 15.66 -23.36
CA SER A 69 -23.44 14.83 -22.61
C SER A 69 -24.89 15.20 -22.91
N ASN A 70 -25.19 16.49 -23.05
CA ASN A 70 -26.52 16.96 -23.42
C ASN A 70 -26.84 16.59 -24.87
N PHE A 71 -25.91 16.82 -25.78
CA PHE A 71 -26.01 16.40 -27.18
C PHE A 71 -26.28 14.90 -27.32
N ALA A 72 -25.51 14.08 -26.62
CA ALA A 72 -25.67 12.62 -26.65
C ALA A 72 -27.06 12.16 -26.19
N LYS A 73 -27.73 12.92 -25.31
CA LYS A 73 -29.09 12.61 -24.83
C LYS A 73 -30.18 13.12 -25.77
N SER A 74 -29.96 14.27 -26.42
CA SER A 74 -30.93 14.90 -27.31
C SER A 74 -30.91 14.32 -28.72
N ASP A 75 -29.77 13.81 -29.18
CA ASP A 75 -29.63 13.22 -30.50
C ASP A 75 -30.48 11.94 -30.65
N LEU A 76 -31.37 11.93 -31.64
CA LEU A 76 -32.34 10.84 -31.86
C LEU A 76 -31.67 9.51 -32.19
N GLU A 77 -30.54 9.55 -32.92
CA GLU A 77 -29.80 8.35 -33.30
C GLU A 77 -29.11 7.72 -32.09
N ILE A 78 -28.37 8.50 -31.29
CA ILE A 78 -27.70 7.99 -30.09
C ILE A 78 -28.75 7.52 -29.07
N ARG A 79 -29.84 8.28 -28.92
CA ARG A 79 -30.91 7.91 -27.99
C ARG A 79 -31.59 6.59 -28.38
N SER A 80 -31.92 6.39 -29.65
CA SER A 80 -32.53 5.15 -30.13
C SER A 80 -31.56 3.97 -30.09
N ARG A 81 -30.27 4.17 -30.41
CA ARG A 81 -29.24 3.12 -30.46
C ARG A 81 -28.72 2.70 -29.09
N TRP A 82 -28.68 3.61 -28.11
CA TRP A 82 -28.04 3.36 -26.81
C TRP A 82 -28.95 3.64 -25.62
N TRP A 83 -29.41 4.88 -25.43
CA TRP A 83 -30.10 5.28 -24.21
C TRP A 83 -31.46 4.58 -24.02
N ASN A 84 -32.21 4.33 -25.07
CA ASN A 84 -33.52 3.66 -24.98
C ASN A 84 -33.42 2.12 -24.91
N LYS A 85 -32.23 1.55 -25.02
CA LYS A 85 -32.05 0.09 -25.07
C LYS A 85 -31.84 -0.47 -23.67
N TRP A 86 -32.43 -1.63 -23.39
CA TRP A 86 -32.27 -2.29 -22.08
C TRP A 86 -30.84 -2.78 -21.86
N TYR A 87 -30.16 -3.26 -22.91
CA TYR A 87 -28.82 -3.83 -22.80
C TYR A 87 -27.74 -2.80 -22.42
N SER A 88 -28.00 -1.51 -22.59
CA SER A 88 -27.03 -0.48 -22.16
C SER A 88 -26.91 -0.40 -20.63
N TRP A 89 -27.75 -1.12 -19.88
CA TRP A 89 -27.65 -1.31 -18.44
C TRP A 89 -26.85 -2.56 -18.01
N VAL A 90 -26.43 -3.44 -18.93
CA VAL A 90 -25.74 -4.69 -18.60
C VAL A 90 -24.44 -4.47 -17.82
N GLY A 91 -23.73 -3.35 -18.07
CA GLY A 91 -22.53 -2.96 -17.32
C GLY A 91 -22.79 -2.01 -16.13
N GLY A 92 -24.05 -1.81 -15.75
CA GLY A 92 -24.46 -0.89 -14.70
C GLY A 92 -24.41 0.60 -15.09
N PRO A 93 -24.69 1.51 -14.14
CA PRO A 93 -24.83 2.94 -14.41
C PRO A 93 -23.57 3.56 -15.02
N ALA A 94 -22.38 3.28 -14.48
CA ALA A 94 -21.13 3.88 -14.95
C ALA A 94 -20.85 3.52 -16.42
N PHE A 95 -20.97 2.24 -16.78
CA PHE A 95 -20.75 1.77 -18.14
C PHE A 95 -21.71 2.40 -19.15
N ARG A 96 -23.00 2.51 -18.76
CA ARG A 96 -24.03 3.17 -19.57
C ARG A 96 -23.64 4.59 -19.95
N TRP A 97 -23.13 5.35 -18.98
CA TRP A 97 -22.68 6.73 -19.20
C TRP A 97 -21.40 6.82 -20.00
N ILE A 98 -20.41 5.96 -19.74
CA ILE A 98 -19.13 5.94 -20.48
C ILE A 98 -19.36 5.68 -21.98
N LEU A 99 -20.13 4.65 -22.33
CA LEU A 99 -20.41 4.35 -23.72
C LEU A 99 -21.33 5.38 -24.38
N GLY A 100 -22.33 5.88 -23.66
CA GLY A 100 -23.20 6.94 -24.18
C GLY A 100 -22.42 8.23 -24.47
N PHE A 101 -21.49 8.58 -23.60
CA PHE A 101 -20.56 9.68 -23.81
C PHE A 101 -19.58 9.41 -24.95
N GLY A 102 -19.09 8.17 -25.10
CA GLY A 102 -18.22 7.76 -26.21
C GLY A 102 -18.90 7.86 -27.57
N LEU A 103 -20.17 7.41 -27.68
CA LEU A 103 -20.99 7.57 -28.88
C LEU A 103 -21.25 9.05 -29.19
N GLY A 104 -21.61 9.82 -28.16
CA GLY A 104 -21.76 11.27 -28.26
C GLY A 104 -20.49 11.96 -28.75
N THR A 105 -19.36 11.58 -28.18
CA THR A 105 -18.03 12.09 -28.54
C THR A 105 -17.67 11.79 -29.98
N LYS A 106 -17.90 10.55 -30.44
CA LYS A 106 -17.62 10.14 -31.83
C LYS A 106 -18.45 10.97 -32.81
N LYS A 107 -19.76 11.03 -32.61
CA LYS A 107 -20.65 11.81 -33.48
C LYS A 107 -20.38 13.31 -33.39
N TRP A 108 -20.13 13.83 -32.19
CA TRP A 108 -19.68 15.20 -31.97
C TRP A 108 -18.37 15.48 -32.71
N SER A 109 -17.44 14.52 -32.77
CA SER A 109 -16.16 14.62 -33.48
C SER A 109 -16.25 14.47 -34.99
N ASP A 110 -17.41 14.08 -35.53
CA ASP A 110 -17.70 14.01 -36.96
C ASP A 110 -18.46 15.25 -37.50
N MET A 111 -19.11 16.05 -36.64
CA MET A 111 -19.81 17.29 -37.04
C MET A 111 -18.85 18.32 -37.67
N THR A 112 -19.23 19.02 -38.74
CA THR A 112 -18.31 19.93 -39.46
C THR A 112 -17.73 21.02 -38.54
N LYS A 113 -16.48 21.45 -38.80
CA LYS A 113 -15.80 22.51 -38.03
C LYS A 113 -16.61 23.81 -37.95
N ALA A 114 -17.54 24.04 -38.87
CA ALA A 114 -18.44 25.19 -38.88
C ALA A 114 -19.44 25.21 -37.71
N GLU A 115 -19.79 24.04 -37.15
CA GLU A 115 -20.75 23.91 -36.03
C GLU A 115 -20.05 23.87 -34.66
N ARG A 116 -18.72 23.75 -34.63
CA ARG A 116 -17.94 23.69 -33.39
C ARG A 116 -17.20 24.98 -33.13
N LEU A 117 -17.15 25.40 -31.87
CA LEU A 117 -16.23 26.47 -31.49
C LEU A 117 -14.78 25.93 -31.57
N PRO A 118 -13.79 26.75 -32.00
CA PRO A 118 -12.41 26.33 -32.18
C PRO A 118 -11.73 25.69 -30.95
N HIS A 119 -12.28 25.92 -29.76
CA HIS A 119 -11.75 25.49 -28.47
C HIS A 119 -12.50 24.31 -27.83
N GLU A 120 -13.50 23.73 -28.51
CA GLU A 120 -14.28 22.60 -28.01
C GLU A 120 -13.66 21.25 -28.38
N SER A 121 -12.52 20.96 -27.76
CA SER A 121 -11.86 19.66 -27.91
C SER A 121 -12.27 18.70 -26.80
N VAL A 122 -12.63 17.47 -27.18
CA VAL A 122 -12.89 16.34 -26.27
C VAL A 122 -11.65 15.96 -25.46
N ARG A 123 -10.45 16.36 -25.91
CA ARG A 123 -9.19 16.07 -25.23
C ARG A 123 -9.16 16.63 -23.81
N ALA A 124 -9.67 17.84 -23.59
CA ALA A 124 -9.64 18.48 -22.27
C ALA A 124 -10.41 17.68 -21.19
N PRO A 125 -11.70 17.31 -21.39
CA PRO A 125 -12.40 16.49 -20.39
C PRO A 125 -11.79 15.10 -20.21
N ILE A 126 -11.25 14.48 -21.26
CA ILE A 126 -10.56 13.17 -21.14
C ILE A 126 -9.29 13.31 -20.29
N LEU A 127 -8.43 14.30 -20.58
CA LEU A 127 -7.18 14.52 -19.84
C LEU A 127 -7.43 14.84 -18.36
N VAL A 128 -8.40 15.72 -18.08
CA VAL A 128 -8.81 16.05 -16.70
C VAL A 128 -9.35 14.81 -15.99
N ALA A 129 -10.21 14.02 -16.62
CA ALA A 129 -10.76 12.81 -16.01
C ALA A 129 -9.68 11.75 -15.73
N LEU A 130 -8.78 11.49 -16.68
CA LEU A 130 -7.67 10.55 -16.49
C LEU A 130 -6.72 11.01 -15.38
N GLY A 131 -6.35 12.30 -15.37
CA GLY A 131 -5.51 12.84 -14.31
C GLY A 131 -6.18 12.74 -12.93
N ALA A 132 -7.50 12.96 -12.84
CA ALA A 132 -8.25 12.80 -11.60
C ALA A 132 -8.18 11.35 -11.07
N VAL A 133 -8.24 10.34 -11.95
CA VAL A 133 -8.07 8.93 -11.55
C VAL A 133 -6.71 8.71 -10.89
N PHE A 134 -5.62 9.22 -11.49
CA PHE A 134 -4.28 9.11 -10.91
C PHE A 134 -4.17 9.84 -9.57
N VAL A 135 -4.81 11.00 -9.42
CA VAL A 135 -4.88 11.72 -8.13
C VAL A 135 -5.57 10.88 -7.06
N PHE A 136 -6.71 10.25 -7.36
CA PHE A 136 -7.41 9.41 -6.39
C PHE A 136 -6.57 8.19 -5.98
N VAL A 137 -5.91 7.54 -6.93
CA VAL A 137 -4.99 6.43 -6.65
C VAL A 137 -3.83 6.91 -5.77
N ALA A 138 -3.21 8.03 -6.11
CA ALA A 138 -2.09 8.59 -5.36
C ALA A 138 -2.49 8.95 -3.92
N ILE A 139 -3.63 9.61 -3.72
CA ILE A 139 -4.16 9.94 -2.39
C ILE A 139 -4.44 8.66 -1.59
N GLY A 140 -5.08 7.65 -2.20
CA GLY A 140 -5.37 6.38 -1.54
C GLY A 140 -4.10 5.66 -1.08
N LEU A 141 -3.09 5.57 -1.96
CA LEU A 141 -1.79 4.97 -1.65
C LEU A 141 -1.03 5.79 -0.59
N ALA A 142 -1.03 7.12 -0.67
CA ALA A 142 -0.38 7.99 0.31
C ALA A 142 -1.03 7.83 1.69
N ALA A 143 -2.36 7.87 1.75
CA ALA A 143 -3.12 7.72 2.99
C ALA A 143 -2.89 6.34 3.62
N SER A 144 -2.93 5.26 2.83
CA SER A 144 -2.65 3.90 3.32
C SER A 144 -1.21 3.77 3.82
N SER A 145 -0.24 4.26 3.05
CA SER A 145 1.18 4.23 3.42
C SER A 145 1.42 4.99 4.73
N LEU A 146 0.97 6.24 4.82
CA LEU A 146 1.11 7.04 6.03
C LEU A 146 0.39 6.42 7.24
N THR A 147 -0.75 5.77 7.04
CA THR A 147 -1.46 5.05 8.12
C THR A 147 -0.64 3.85 8.62
N ASN A 148 -0.05 3.07 7.71
CA ASN A 148 0.83 1.96 8.08
C ASN A 148 2.08 2.45 8.81
N LEU A 149 2.72 3.52 8.29
CA LEU A 149 3.91 4.12 8.89
C LEU A 149 3.62 4.71 10.27
N LYS A 150 2.44 5.31 10.50
CA LYS A 150 2.00 5.74 11.84
C LYS A 150 2.01 4.59 12.85
N SER A 151 1.66 3.38 12.43
CA SER A 151 1.70 2.19 13.28
C SER A 151 3.07 1.50 13.33
N GLY A 152 4.11 2.09 12.74
CA GLY A 152 5.43 1.48 12.68
C GLY A 152 5.55 0.36 11.64
N ARG A 153 4.57 0.17 10.75
CA ARG A 153 4.47 -0.98 9.84
C ARG A 153 4.79 -0.60 8.41
N LEU A 154 5.46 -1.51 7.70
CA LEU A 154 5.58 -1.47 6.24
C LEU A 154 4.41 -2.21 5.59
N THR A 155 4.15 -1.95 4.31
CA THR A 155 3.10 -2.60 3.51
C THR A 155 3.23 -4.12 3.56
N ILE A 156 4.45 -4.65 3.43
CA ILE A 156 4.71 -6.09 3.55
C ILE A 156 4.34 -6.65 4.93
N ASP A 157 4.50 -5.88 6.01
CA ASP A 157 4.16 -6.34 7.36
C ASP A 157 2.64 -6.50 7.50
N VAL A 158 1.89 -5.55 6.92
CA VAL A 158 0.43 -5.58 6.89
C VAL A 158 -0.07 -6.75 6.05
N GLU A 159 0.47 -6.94 4.85
CA GLU A 159 0.04 -8.02 3.96
C GLU A 159 0.41 -9.41 4.51
N ARG A 160 1.58 -9.55 5.16
CA ARG A 160 1.92 -10.79 5.87
C ARG A 160 0.96 -11.08 7.02
N SER A 161 0.60 -10.07 7.81
CA SER A 161 -0.36 -10.23 8.91
C SER A 161 -1.75 -10.63 8.40
N LYS A 162 -2.22 -10.01 7.31
CA LYS A 162 -3.48 -10.38 6.64
C LYS A 162 -3.44 -11.81 6.08
N ALA A 163 -2.34 -12.18 5.43
CA ALA A 163 -2.17 -13.53 4.88
C ALA A 163 -2.14 -14.58 5.99
N TYR A 164 -1.44 -14.31 7.09
CA TYR A 164 -1.44 -15.17 8.27
C TYR A 164 -2.85 -15.38 8.82
N TRP A 165 -3.61 -14.30 9.04
CA TRP A 165 -4.98 -14.39 9.57
C TRP A 165 -5.92 -15.17 8.64
N LYS A 166 -5.81 -14.98 7.32
CA LYS A 166 -6.57 -15.77 6.35
C LYS A 166 -6.26 -17.26 6.44
N LEU A 167 -4.99 -17.63 6.64
CA LEU A 167 -4.59 -19.03 6.81
C LEU A 167 -5.08 -19.61 8.13
N GLU A 168 -5.04 -18.84 9.21
CA GLU A 168 -5.57 -19.23 10.52
C GLU A 168 -7.06 -19.58 10.43
N GLN A 169 -7.86 -18.73 9.77
CA GLN A 169 -9.28 -19.01 9.52
C GLN A 169 -9.52 -20.25 8.66
N GLN A 170 -8.65 -20.51 7.67
CA GLN A 170 -8.74 -21.71 6.84
C GLN A 170 -8.43 -22.98 7.66
N MET A 171 -7.44 -22.90 8.54
CA MET A 171 -7.07 -23.99 9.44
C MET A 171 -8.20 -24.29 10.43
N GLU A 172 -8.80 -23.28 11.03
CA GLU A 172 -9.94 -23.45 11.95
C GLU A 172 -11.13 -24.12 11.24
N LYS A 173 -11.44 -23.71 9.99
CA LYS A 173 -12.50 -24.33 9.20
C LYS A 173 -12.20 -25.80 8.88
N LEU A 174 -10.95 -26.13 8.52
CA LEU A 174 -10.54 -27.50 8.24
C LEU A 174 -10.61 -28.39 9.48
N GLN A 175 -10.17 -27.89 10.64
CA GLN A 175 -10.28 -28.62 11.91
C GLN A 175 -11.74 -28.91 12.29
N LYS A 176 -12.67 -27.99 12.00
CA LYS A 176 -14.11 -28.21 12.24
C LYS A 176 -14.75 -29.20 11.28
N THR A 177 -14.25 -29.29 10.04
CA THR A 177 -14.91 -30.04 8.96
C THR A 177 -14.38 -31.47 8.82
N THR A 178 -13.13 -31.76 9.22
CA THR A 178 -12.49 -33.05 8.90
C THR A 178 -11.94 -33.77 10.14
N SER A 179 -12.36 -35.03 10.34
CA SER A 179 -11.97 -35.89 11.49
C SER A 179 -10.91 -36.96 11.18
N GLY A 180 -10.12 -36.85 10.10
CA GLY A 180 -8.98 -37.76 9.96
C GLY A 180 -8.24 -37.84 8.62
N ARG A 181 -8.83 -37.40 7.50
CA ARG A 181 -8.22 -37.58 6.16
C ARG A 181 -7.36 -36.39 5.67
N ASP A 182 -7.38 -35.26 6.37
CA ASP A 182 -6.72 -34.01 5.93
C ASP A 182 -5.42 -33.66 6.69
N HIS A 183 -4.75 -34.64 7.30
CA HIS A 183 -3.51 -34.41 8.05
C HIS A 183 -2.39 -33.76 7.20
N GLU A 184 -2.28 -34.14 5.93
CA GLU A 184 -1.28 -33.55 5.03
C GLU A 184 -1.60 -32.08 4.71
N ARG A 185 -2.88 -31.78 4.48
CA ARG A 185 -3.34 -30.42 4.18
C ARG A 185 -3.20 -29.49 5.39
N SER A 186 -3.50 -29.97 6.59
CA SER A 186 -3.30 -29.20 7.82
C SER A 186 -1.81 -28.98 8.10
N ALA A 187 -0.95 -29.98 7.89
CA ALA A 187 0.50 -29.82 8.02
C ALA A 187 1.07 -28.81 7.00
N ALA A 188 0.61 -28.84 5.75
CA ALA A 188 1.03 -27.89 4.73
C ALA A 188 0.58 -26.45 5.06
N LEU A 189 -0.63 -26.28 5.60
CA LEU A 189 -1.13 -24.98 6.07
C LEU A 189 -0.34 -24.47 7.27
N GLN A 190 -0.05 -25.34 8.25
CA GLN A 190 0.75 -24.99 9.42
C GLN A 190 2.14 -24.48 9.00
N ARG A 191 2.83 -25.19 8.10
CA ARG A 191 4.12 -24.74 7.55
C ARG A 191 4.03 -23.36 6.88
N LYS A 192 2.95 -23.08 6.15
CA LYS A 192 2.71 -21.76 5.55
C LYS A 192 2.46 -20.69 6.63
N MET A 193 1.67 -21.00 7.65
CA MET A 193 1.44 -20.11 8.78
C MET A 193 2.73 -19.78 9.51
N ASP A 194 3.56 -20.78 9.82
CA ASP A 194 4.84 -20.59 10.50
C ASP A 194 5.77 -19.68 9.68
N SER A 195 5.76 -19.80 8.34
CA SER A 195 6.54 -18.94 7.45
C SER A 195 6.05 -17.49 7.37
N LEU A 196 4.76 -17.27 7.65
CA LEU A 196 4.07 -15.98 7.58
C LEU A 196 3.82 -15.34 8.94
N ALA A 197 4.14 -16.04 10.03
CA ALA A 197 3.87 -15.60 11.39
C ALA A 197 4.30 -14.14 11.60
N PRO A 198 3.47 -13.31 12.25
CA PRO A 198 3.77 -11.91 12.58
C PRO A 198 4.73 -11.85 13.79
N ALA A 199 5.78 -12.66 13.75
CA ALA A 199 6.80 -12.75 14.79
C ALA A 199 8.18 -12.87 14.16
N GLN A 200 9.19 -12.46 14.93
CA GLN A 200 10.58 -12.54 14.50
C GLN A 200 11.42 -13.26 15.55
N HIS A 201 12.29 -14.13 15.06
CA HIS A 201 13.25 -14.89 15.85
C HIS A 201 14.55 -14.10 15.94
N PHE A 202 15.00 -13.86 17.17
CA PHE A 202 16.23 -13.16 17.49
C PHE A 202 17.16 -14.15 18.17
N ARG A 203 18.34 -14.33 17.59
CA ARG A 203 19.45 -14.97 18.29
C ARG A 203 20.13 -13.93 19.16
N VAL A 204 20.11 -14.17 20.46
CA VAL A 204 20.78 -13.32 21.44
C VAL A 204 21.99 -14.10 21.95
N THR A 205 23.18 -13.52 21.77
CA THR A 205 24.43 -14.10 22.25
C THR A 205 25.04 -13.13 23.26
N TRP A 206 25.46 -13.64 24.42
CA TRP A 206 26.06 -12.83 25.49
C TRP A 206 27.10 -13.65 26.25
N LYS A 207 28.00 -12.96 26.96
CA LYS A 207 28.99 -13.59 27.83
C LYS A 207 28.47 -13.58 29.26
N ASP A 208 28.44 -14.74 29.92
CA ASP A 208 28.09 -14.81 31.34
C ASP A 208 29.21 -14.19 32.18
N ASN A 209 28.88 -13.20 33.01
CA ASN A 209 29.86 -12.54 33.87
C ASN A 209 30.43 -13.48 34.94
N ARG A 210 29.72 -14.55 35.32
CA ARG A 210 30.17 -15.48 36.36
C ARG A 210 31.07 -16.59 35.82
N SER A 211 30.64 -17.27 34.75
CA SER A 211 31.40 -18.38 34.17
C SER A 211 32.37 -17.95 33.08
N GLY A 212 32.20 -16.74 32.52
CA GLY A 212 32.95 -16.29 31.34
C GLY A 212 32.56 -17.01 30.05
N GLU A 213 31.59 -17.94 30.09
CA GLU A 213 31.15 -18.70 28.93
C GLU A 213 30.23 -17.87 28.03
N GLU A 214 30.32 -18.11 26.73
CA GLU A 214 29.40 -17.56 25.75
C GLU A 214 28.09 -18.35 25.77
N LYS A 215 26.98 -17.67 26.03
CA LYS A 215 25.63 -18.22 26.04
C LYS A 215 24.83 -17.71 24.85
N GLU A 216 23.99 -18.57 24.29
CA GLU A 216 23.10 -18.25 23.19
C GLU A 216 21.65 -18.63 23.54
N LYS A 217 20.70 -17.79 23.15
CA LYS A 217 19.27 -18.07 23.29
C LYS A 217 18.51 -17.49 22.11
N ILE A 218 17.58 -18.29 21.57
CA ILE A 218 16.65 -17.85 20.53
C ILE A 218 15.40 -17.30 21.22
N VAL A 219 15.08 -16.05 20.94
CA VAL A 219 13.92 -15.34 21.48
C VAL A 219 12.95 -15.02 20.35
N VAL A 220 11.65 -15.21 20.61
CA VAL A 220 10.60 -14.84 19.67
C VAL A 220 9.89 -13.58 20.19
N LEU A 221 9.76 -12.57 19.33
CA LEU A 221 8.97 -11.37 19.62
C LEU A 221 7.92 -11.17 18.52
N SER A 222 6.67 -10.96 18.91
CA SER A 222 5.55 -10.73 17.99
C SER A 222 5.25 -9.24 17.77
N ILE A 223 4.50 -8.92 16.70
CA ILE A 223 4.03 -7.55 16.43
C ILE A 223 3.19 -7.00 17.59
N GLN A 224 2.38 -7.85 18.22
CA GLN A 224 1.53 -7.52 19.37
C GLN A 224 2.36 -7.13 20.59
N GLU A 225 3.56 -7.71 20.73
CA GLU A 225 4.52 -7.36 21.78
C GLU A 225 5.28 -6.06 21.48
N GLY A 226 4.91 -5.31 20.43
CA GLY A 226 5.51 -4.03 20.09
C GLY A 226 6.79 -4.15 19.25
N LEU A 227 7.03 -5.28 18.59
CA LEU A 227 8.18 -5.52 17.72
C LEU A 227 8.43 -4.39 16.70
N LEU A 228 7.36 -3.79 16.18
CA LEU A 228 7.41 -2.83 15.08
C LEU A 228 7.20 -1.36 15.51
N SER A 229 6.80 -1.11 16.75
CA SER A 229 6.49 0.24 17.22
C SER A 229 7.72 0.93 17.81
N HIS A 230 7.96 2.18 17.41
CA HIS A 230 9.00 3.04 17.97
C HIS A 230 8.44 4.13 18.91
N GLY A 231 7.20 3.97 19.37
CA GLY A 231 6.54 4.92 20.27
C GLY A 231 5.33 5.57 19.62
N THR A 232 5.31 6.90 19.56
CA THR A 232 4.15 7.65 19.06
C THR A 232 4.05 7.58 17.52
N PRO A 233 2.85 7.79 16.95
CA PRO A 233 2.66 7.77 15.50
C PRO A 233 3.58 8.71 14.73
N TRP A 234 3.86 9.89 15.29
CA TRP A 234 4.75 10.87 14.68
C TRP A 234 6.20 10.41 14.66
N VAL A 235 6.69 9.82 15.77
CA VAL A 235 8.04 9.26 15.84
C VAL A 235 8.23 8.14 14.82
N ASN A 236 7.21 7.31 14.61
CA ASN A 236 7.27 6.27 13.58
C ASN A 236 7.42 6.89 12.18
N ILE A 237 6.57 7.86 11.81
CA ILE A 237 6.69 8.56 10.51
C ILE A 237 8.08 9.17 10.35
N GLN A 238 8.55 9.92 11.35
CA GLN A 238 9.83 10.62 11.28
C GLN A 238 11.00 9.64 11.11
N ARG A 239 10.97 8.46 11.75
CA ARG A 239 12.03 7.46 11.60
C ARG A 239 12.01 6.73 10.25
N PHE A 240 10.88 6.74 9.54
CA PHE A 240 10.76 6.14 8.20
C PHE A 240 11.03 7.14 7.08
N LEU A 241 10.56 8.38 7.21
CA LEU A 241 10.61 9.39 6.16
C LEU A 241 11.69 10.46 6.37
N GLY A 242 12.17 10.61 7.60
CA GLY A 242 13.16 11.62 7.96
C GLY A 242 14.49 11.36 7.26
N SER A 243 14.97 12.35 6.53
CA SER A 243 16.36 12.46 6.12
C SER A 243 17.20 12.52 7.39
N GLY A 244 17.94 11.46 7.70
CA GLY A 244 18.75 11.40 8.92
C GLY A 244 19.66 12.62 9.00
N ASN A 245 19.45 13.49 9.99
CA ASN A 245 20.40 14.55 10.29
C ASN A 245 21.65 13.87 10.90
N PRO A 246 22.85 13.96 10.28
CA PRO A 246 24.03 13.28 10.78
C PRO A 246 24.63 13.90 12.06
N SER A 247 24.14 15.07 12.50
CA SER A 247 24.86 15.96 13.41
C SER A 247 24.42 15.92 14.89
N GLY A 248 23.71 14.89 15.34
CA GLY A 248 23.47 14.69 16.78
C GLY A 248 22.69 13.40 17.04
N SER A 249 23.21 12.54 17.93
CA SER A 249 22.58 11.32 18.48
C SER A 249 21.39 10.78 17.67
N ALA A 250 21.64 10.45 16.40
CA ALA A 250 20.57 10.28 15.43
C ALA A 250 19.61 9.17 15.88
N PRO A 251 18.28 9.40 15.88
CA PRO A 251 17.32 8.39 16.30
C PRO A 251 17.50 7.13 15.45
N ARG A 252 17.59 5.97 16.11
CA ARG A 252 17.74 4.68 15.44
C ARG A 252 16.71 4.53 14.32
N PRO A 253 17.13 4.09 13.11
CA PRO A 253 16.25 4.07 11.95
C PRO A 253 15.06 3.13 12.16
N ALA A 254 13.93 3.37 11.48
CA ALA A 254 12.72 2.56 11.67
C ALA A 254 12.88 1.09 11.26
N TRP A 255 13.90 0.74 10.47
CA TRP A 255 14.24 -0.64 10.11
C TRP A 255 15.25 -1.30 11.07
N SER A 256 15.47 -0.70 12.25
CA SER A 256 16.17 -1.31 13.38
C SER A 256 15.18 -1.65 14.49
N LEU A 257 15.58 -2.49 15.45
CA LEU A 257 14.77 -2.75 16.64
C LEU A 257 14.60 -1.46 17.44
N SER A 258 13.35 -1.16 17.86
CA SER A 258 13.10 -0.09 18.83
C SER A 258 13.72 -0.45 20.19
N ASP A 259 14.00 0.55 21.02
CA ASP A 259 14.61 0.29 22.34
C ASP A 259 13.67 -0.48 23.27
N SER A 260 12.36 -0.31 23.11
CA SER A 260 11.35 -1.12 23.79
C SER A 260 11.35 -2.57 23.30
N ALA A 261 11.42 -2.80 21.99
CA ALA A 261 11.53 -4.14 21.44
C ALA A 261 12.83 -4.83 21.84
N LEU A 262 13.96 -4.11 21.81
CA LEU A 262 15.25 -4.62 22.26
C LEU A 262 15.22 -4.99 23.75
N ARG A 263 14.66 -4.12 24.61
CA ARG A 263 14.49 -4.44 26.04
C ARG A 263 13.66 -5.71 26.24
N LYS A 264 12.55 -5.87 25.52
CA LYS A 264 11.73 -7.10 25.58
C LYS A 264 12.50 -8.33 25.11
N VAL A 265 13.32 -8.21 24.08
CA VAL A 265 14.20 -9.30 23.62
C VAL A 265 15.20 -9.69 24.72
N LEU A 266 15.84 -8.70 25.38
CA LEU A 266 16.80 -8.93 26.45
C LEU A 266 16.15 -9.50 27.73
N GLN A 267 14.93 -9.06 28.07
CA GLN A 267 14.13 -9.59 29.17
C GLN A 267 13.74 -11.06 28.92
N LYS A 268 13.23 -11.38 27.71
CA LYS A 268 12.95 -12.78 27.32
C LYS A 268 14.22 -13.63 27.25
N ALA A 269 15.37 -13.02 26.97
CA ALA A 269 16.66 -13.68 27.04
C ALA A 269 17.14 -13.94 28.49
N SER A 270 16.47 -13.36 29.50
CA SER A 270 16.86 -13.40 30.92
C SER A 270 18.20 -12.70 31.21
N ILE A 271 18.58 -11.76 30.34
CA ILE A 271 19.80 -10.95 30.49
C ILE A 271 19.51 -9.69 31.31
N MET A 272 18.30 -9.13 31.16
CA MET A 272 17.83 -7.95 31.87
C MET A 272 16.67 -8.36 32.79
N LEU A 273 16.66 -7.84 34.02
CA LEU A 273 15.54 -8.05 34.93
C LEU A 273 14.26 -7.40 34.34
N PRO A 274 13.08 -7.99 34.57
CA PRO A 274 11.83 -7.32 34.24
C PRO A 274 11.78 -5.99 34.99
N ASP A 275 11.34 -4.93 34.32
CA ASP A 275 11.01 -3.69 35.00
C ASP A 275 9.92 -4.04 36.03
N LEU A 276 10.20 -3.85 37.31
CA LEU A 276 9.18 -3.92 38.35
C LEU A 276 8.31 -2.69 38.13
N ASP A 277 7.21 -2.87 37.39
CA ASP A 277 6.23 -1.80 37.14
C ASP A 277 5.80 -1.21 38.50
N HIS A 278 6.20 0.04 38.76
CA HIS A 278 5.76 0.87 39.88
C HIS A 278 4.62 1.79 39.44
#